data_AF-A0A383C4X8-F1
#
_entry.id   AF-A0A383C4X8-F1
#
_cell.length_a   1.000
_cell.length_b   1.000
_cell.length_c   1.000
_cell.angle_alpha   90.00
_cell.angle_beta   90.00
_cell.angle_gamma   90.00
#
_symmetry.space_group_name_H-M   'P 1'
#
loop_
_entity.id
_entity.type
_entity.pdbx_description
1 polymer ?
#
loop_
_entity_poly.entity_id
_entity_poly.type
_entity_poly.pdbx_seq_one_letter_code
_entity_poly.pdbx_strand_id
1 'polypeptide(L)'
;MNLVFLILFFLLQDSDSTTIAVRAGKVQTVSNGKILLGTVHVRGEKILRVTEGGGSLEKIPLLEFGADSVMVPGFIDAHSYLGSSLDVEEFTEAITPQVHSLDAFSSQGEGIQDALKSGVTLVSIAPGPGNLISGRTGLLRLTGTRFDRMIYRNPYGMKFGLTNWVLRRDRKPTSASGALRLLRENLRGEIGRSIKENRIPVFL
;
A
#
# COMPACT_ATOMS: atom_id res chain seq x y z
N MET A 1 -12.16 25.91 6.27
CA MET A 1 -11.13 25.10 5.57
C MET A 1 -11.72 23.72 5.42
N ASN A 2 -12.44 23.51 4.32
CA ASN A 2 -13.51 22.52 4.23
C ASN A 2 -12.96 21.14 3.93
N LEU A 3 -13.10 20.27 4.92
CA LEU A 3 -12.85 18.84 4.91
C LEU A 3 -13.86 18.16 3.97
N VAL A 4 -13.48 17.91 2.72
CA VAL A 4 -14.27 17.10 1.77
C VAL A 4 -13.38 15.99 1.22
N PHE A 5 -13.01 15.04 2.08
CA PHE A 5 -12.14 13.91 1.72
C PHE A 5 -12.88 12.56 1.63
N LEU A 6 -14.21 12.51 1.75
CA LEU A 6 -14.93 11.24 1.96
C LEU A 6 -16.11 10.97 1.01
N ILE A 7 -16.49 11.89 0.13
CA ILE A 7 -17.75 11.75 -0.62
C ILE A 7 -17.62 10.88 -1.87
N LEU A 8 -16.42 10.68 -2.43
CA LEU A 8 -16.31 9.98 -3.72
C LEU A 8 -16.58 8.47 -3.62
N PHE A 9 -16.28 7.82 -2.49
CA PHE A 9 -16.43 6.37 -2.36
C PHE A 9 -17.89 5.93 -2.15
N PHE A 10 -18.70 6.73 -1.44
CA PHE A 10 -20.08 6.34 -1.11
C PHE A 10 -21.04 6.44 -2.31
N LEU A 11 -20.73 7.27 -3.31
CA LEU A 11 -21.52 7.39 -4.55
C LEU A 11 -21.17 6.35 -5.64
N LEU A 12 -20.09 5.59 -5.46
CA LEU A 12 -19.58 4.64 -6.46
C LEU A 12 -19.97 3.18 -6.19
N GLN A 13 -20.66 2.87 -5.09
CA GLN A 13 -21.01 1.49 -4.74
C GLN A 13 -22.21 0.93 -5.52
N ASP A 14 -22.97 1.75 -6.25
CA ASP A 14 -24.28 1.33 -6.78
C ASP A 14 -24.46 1.41 -8.32
N SER A 15 -23.38 1.60 -9.09
CA SER A 15 -23.50 1.39 -10.55
C SER A 15 -22.16 1.12 -11.23
N ASP A 16 -21.95 -0.11 -11.68
CA ASP A 16 -20.82 -0.46 -12.58
C ASP A 16 -20.88 0.28 -13.94
N SER A 17 -22.02 0.90 -14.28
CA SER A 17 -22.27 1.55 -15.56
C SER A 17 -22.21 3.08 -15.57
N THR A 18 -22.44 3.76 -14.44
CA THR A 18 -22.53 5.23 -14.44
C THR A 18 -21.15 5.86 -14.38
N THR A 19 -20.92 6.77 -15.31
CA THR A 19 -19.70 7.59 -15.31
C THR A 19 -19.97 8.87 -14.52
N ILE A 20 -19.10 9.21 -13.58
CA ILE A 20 -19.15 10.45 -12.80
C ILE A 20 -17.94 11.29 -13.19
N ALA A 21 -18.16 12.61 -13.34
CA ALA A 21 -17.10 13.58 -13.51
C ALA A 21 -16.80 14.29 -12.18
N VAL A 22 -15.53 14.48 -11.87
CA VAL A 22 -15.07 15.20 -10.68
C VAL A 22 -14.14 16.31 -11.13
N ARG A 23 -14.52 17.57 -10.89
CA ARG A 23 -13.73 18.74 -11.29
C ARG A 23 -13.08 19.42 -10.10
N ALA A 24 -11.82 19.79 -10.26
CA ALA A 24 -11.08 20.60 -9.29
C ALA A 24 -10.36 21.76 -9.97
N GLY A 25 -10.02 22.79 -9.19
CA GLY A 25 -9.24 23.93 -9.66
C GLY A 25 -7.86 23.52 -10.21
N LYS A 26 -7.29 22.47 -9.63
CA LYS A 26 -6.05 21.84 -10.08
C LYS A 26 -6.12 20.33 -9.88
N VAL A 27 -5.74 19.56 -10.89
CA VAL A 27 -5.55 18.10 -10.78
C VAL A 27 -4.06 17.80 -10.93
N GLN A 28 -3.45 17.24 -9.89
CA GLN A 28 -2.07 16.77 -9.91
C GLN A 28 -2.07 15.30 -10.32
N THR A 29 -1.47 14.95 -11.46
CA THR A 29 -1.46 13.56 -11.95
C THR A 29 -0.23 12.77 -11.50
N VAL A 30 0.74 13.47 -10.89
CA VAL A 30 2.09 12.98 -10.58
C VAL A 30 2.91 12.71 -11.84
N SER A 31 2.54 11.74 -12.67
CA SER A 31 3.32 11.32 -13.84
C SER A 31 3.24 12.27 -15.04
N ASN A 32 2.13 12.99 -15.21
CA ASN A 32 1.85 13.81 -16.40
C ASN A 32 1.69 15.30 -16.04
N GLY A 33 2.26 15.73 -14.91
CA GLY A 33 2.19 17.12 -14.46
C GLY A 33 0.84 17.52 -13.86
N LYS A 34 0.56 18.83 -13.92
CA LYS A 34 -0.64 19.47 -13.34
C LYS A 34 -1.59 19.95 -14.43
N ILE A 35 -2.87 19.75 -14.21
CA ILE A 35 -3.97 20.14 -15.11
C ILE A 35 -4.77 21.23 -14.38
N LEU A 36 -4.85 22.43 -14.95
CA LEU A 36 -5.67 23.51 -14.39
C LEU A 36 -7.13 23.32 -14.81
N LEU A 37 -8.06 23.59 -13.90
CA LEU A 37 -9.49 23.35 -14.09
C LEU A 37 -9.78 21.92 -14.60
N GLY A 38 -9.04 20.95 -14.06
CA GLY A 38 -9.05 19.57 -14.53
C GLY A 38 -10.29 18.80 -14.10
N THR A 39 -10.73 17.86 -14.95
CA THR A 39 -11.85 16.96 -14.68
C THR A 39 -11.40 15.51 -14.76
N VAL A 40 -11.68 14.73 -13.72
CA VAL A 40 -11.42 13.29 -13.65
C VAL A 40 -12.74 12.54 -13.89
N HIS A 41 -12.78 11.70 -14.93
CA HIS A 41 -13.93 10.85 -15.21
C HIS A 41 -13.70 9.47 -14.60
N VAL A 42 -14.61 9.05 -13.73
CA VAL A 42 -14.55 7.78 -12.99
C VAL A 42 -15.73 6.90 -13.40
N ARG A 43 -15.49 5.60 -13.58
CA ARG A 43 -16.53 4.59 -13.78
C ARG A 43 -16.18 3.37 -12.93
N GLY A 44 -17.07 3.03 -12.00
CA GLY A 44 -16.77 2.03 -10.96
C GLY A 44 -15.46 2.36 -10.24
N GLU A 45 -14.54 1.40 -10.15
CA GLU A 45 -13.25 1.56 -9.47
C GLU A 45 -12.13 2.17 -10.35
N LYS A 46 -12.42 2.54 -11.60
CA LYS A 46 -11.40 2.96 -12.57
C LYS A 46 -11.54 4.42 -12.98
N ILE A 47 -10.40 5.06 -13.15
CA ILE A 47 -10.29 6.34 -13.85
C ILE A 47 -10.36 6.04 -15.35
N LEU A 48 -11.33 6.63 -16.05
CA LEU A 48 -11.46 6.50 -17.50
C LEU A 48 -10.52 7.46 -18.23
N ARG A 49 -10.51 8.72 -17.80
CA ARG A 49 -9.68 9.79 -18.39
C ARG A 49 -9.59 10.99 -17.44
N VAL A 50 -8.57 11.81 -17.66
CA VAL A 50 -8.41 13.13 -17.03
C VAL A 50 -8.30 14.16 -18.15
N THR A 51 -9.08 15.23 -18.09
CA THR A 51 -9.14 16.26 -19.14
C THR A 51 -8.93 17.66 -18.57
N GLU A 52 -8.39 18.57 -19.38
CA GLU A 52 -8.40 20.02 -19.12
C GLU A 52 -9.82 20.59 -19.28
N GLY A 53 -10.08 21.72 -18.62
CA GLY A 53 -11.31 22.53 -18.66
C GLY A 53 -12.45 21.98 -19.51
N GLY A 54 -13.38 21.24 -18.89
CA GLY A 54 -14.47 20.57 -19.61
C GLY A 54 -15.74 20.46 -18.79
N GLY A 55 -16.68 21.38 -19.04
CA GLY A 55 -18.12 21.10 -18.89
C GLY A 55 -18.45 19.85 -19.69
N SER A 56 -19.03 18.84 -19.05
CA SER A 56 -19.42 17.65 -19.77
C SER A 56 -20.44 18.03 -20.85
N LEU A 57 -20.13 17.70 -22.11
CA LEU A 57 -21.10 17.74 -23.22
C LEU A 57 -22.20 16.67 -23.04
N GLU A 58 -21.95 15.67 -22.19
CA GLU A 58 -22.89 14.61 -21.83
C GLU A 58 -23.55 14.92 -20.47
N LYS A 59 -24.82 14.58 -20.29
CA LYS A 59 -25.52 14.66 -18.98
C LYS A 59 -24.99 13.59 -18.01
N ILE A 60 -23.73 13.69 -17.62
CA ILE A 60 -23.13 12.85 -16.58
C ILE A 60 -23.14 13.60 -15.24
N PRO A 61 -23.33 12.91 -14.10
CA PRO A 61 -23.20 13.53 -12.78
C PRO A 61 -21.84 14.23 -12.62
N LEU A 62 -21.86 15.48 -12.19
CA LEU A 62 -20.68 16.31 -11.97
C LEU A 62 -20.57 16.67 -10.48
N LEU A 63 -19.43 16.34 -9.88
CA LEU A 63 -19.01 16.85 -8.58
C LEU A 63 -17.95 17.92 -8.80
N GLU A 64 -18.25 19.17 -8.43
CA GLU A 64 -17.37 20.31 -8.67
C GLU A 64 -16.83 20.89 -7.35
N PHE A 65 -15.51 21.04 -7.30
CA PHE A 65 -14.79 21.69 -6.21
C PHE A 65 -14.32 23.09 -6.63
N GLY A 66 -14.19 24.00 -5.66
CA GLY A 66 -13.84 25.41 -5.93
C GLY A 66 -12.49 25.60 -6.63
N ALA A 67 -12.25 26.79 -7.19
CA ALA A 67 -11.06 27.12 -7.98
C ALA A 67 -9.73 26.94 -7.22
N ASP A 68 -9.73 27.05 -5.89
CA ASP A 68 -8.54 26.85 -5.05
C ASP A 68 -8.30 25.38 -4.66
N SER A 69 -9.18 24.46 -5.09
CA SER A 69 -9.04 23.03 -4.77
C SER A 69 -7.90 22.37 -5.55
N VAL A 70 -7.24 21.42 -4.89
CA VAL A 70 -6.22 20.57 -5.49
C VAL A 70 -6.64 19.11 -5.31
N MET A 71 -6.84 18.42 -6.42
CA MET A 71 -7.07 16.98 -6.44
C MET A 71 -5.74 16.26 -6.68
N VAL A 72 -5.48 15.24 -5.88
CA VAL A 72 -4.30 14.38 -5.96
C VAL A 72 -4.73 12.91 -5.95
N PRO A 73 -3.91 11.96 -6.45
CA PRO A 73 -4.14 10.54 -6.22
C PRO A 73 -4.06 10.24 -4.72
N GLY A 74 -4.77 9.20 -4.29
CA GLY A 74 -4.58 8.69 -2.93
C GLY A 74 -3.13 8.26 -2.71
N PHE A 75 -2.58 8.59 -1.55
CA PHE A 75 -1.21 8.27 -1.19
C PHE A 75 -1.04 6.78 -0.87
N ILE A 76 0.17 6.29 -1.10
CA ILE A 76 0.57 4.91 -0.82
C ILE A 76 1.65 4.94 0.24
N ASP A 77 1.38 4.36 1.41
CA ASP A 77 2.41 4.06 2.40
C ASP A 77 3.04 2.71 2.09
N ALA A 78 4.27 2.73 1.58
CA ALA A 78 4.96 1.52 1.14
C ALA A 78 5.52 0.68 2.30
N HIS A 79 5.51 1.18 3.54
CA HIS A 79 6.04 0.46 4.69
C HIS A 79 5.40 0.95 5.98
N SER A 80 4.38 0.23 6.45
CA SER A 80 3.58 0.63 7.59
C SER A 80 3.44 -0.45 8.65
N TYR A 81 3.18 0.01 9.87
CA TYR A 81 2.71 -0.82 10.98
C TYR A 81 1.25 -0.51 11.33
N LEU A 82 0.58 0.33 10.53
CA LEU A 82 -0.79 0.77 10.77
C LEU A 82 -1.73 -0.42 10.98
N GLY A 83 -2.55 -0.35 12.03
CA GLY A 83 -3.50 -1.40 12.33
C GLY A 83 -2.90 -2.71 12.85
N SER A 84 -1.60 -2.77 13.12
CA SER A 84 -0.99 -3.94 13.78
C SER A 84 -1.46 -4.00 15.23
N SER A 85 -2.16 -5.08 15.59
CA SER A 85 -2.68 -5.31 16.94
C SER A 85 -1.87 -6.34 17.73
N LEU A 86 -0.97 -7.05 17.04
CA LEU A 86 -0.06 -8.05 17.62
C LEU A 86 1.37 -7.76 17.14
N ASP A 87 2.34 -8.53 17.65
CA ASP A 87 3.73 -8.42 17.25
C ASP A 87 3.92 -8.73 15.76
N VAL A 88 4.52 -7.78 15.04
CA VAL A 88 4.86 -7.90 13.61
C VAL A 88 6.27 -8.46 13.38
N GLU A 89 6.94 -8.91 14.44
CA GLU A 89 8.31 -9.39 14.43
C GLU A 89 8.47 -10.68 15.22
N GLU A 90 9.24 -11.61 14.67
CA GLU A 90 9.67 -12.83 15.35
C GLU A 90 11.15 -12.70 15.71
N PHE A 91 11.46 -12.49 16.99
CA PHE A 91 12.81 -12.16 17.44
C PHE A 91 13.70 -13.38 17.70
N THR A 92 13.18 -14.61 17.67
CA THR A 92 14.00 -15.80 17.92
C THR A 92 15.01 -16.08 16.79
N GLU A 93 14.68 -15.76 15.54
CA GLU A 93 15.54 -16.00 14.37
C GLU A 93 15.65 -14.77 13.47
N ALA A 94 16.84 -14.44 12.98
CA ALA A 94 17.01 -13.31 12.06
C ALA A 94 16.49 -13.60 10.63
N ILE A 95 16.12 -14.84 10.33
CA ILE A 95 15.65 -15.30 9.02
C ILE A 95 14.25 -15.91 9.21
N THR A 96 13.21 -15.15 8.91
CA THR A 96 11.81 -15.54 9.16
C THR A 96 10.92 -15.35 7.92
N PRO A 97 11.25 -15.93 6.76
CA PRO A 97 10.43 -15.76 5.54
C PRO A 97 9.00 -16.28 5.64
N GLN A 98 8.74 -17.20 6.55
CA GLN A 98 7.42 -17.78 6.83
C GLN A 98 6.46 -16.79 7.50
N VAL A 99 7.00 -15.83 8.27
CA VAL A 99 6.22 -14.82 8.98
C VAL A 99 5.46 -13.95 7.98
N HIS A 100 4.23 -13.59 8.35
CA HIS A 100 3.37 -12.79 7.52
C HIS A 100 2.80 -11.63 8.35
N SER A 101 3.06 -10.40 7.92
CA SER A 101 2.68 -9.21 8.68
C SER A 101 1.17 -9.05 8.85
N LEU A 102 0.35 -9.56 7.92
CA LEU A 102 -1.11 -9.50 8.08
C LEU A 102 -1.64 -10.46 9.17
N ASP A 103 -0.85 -11.41 9.65
CA ASP A 103 -1.28 -12.28 10.76
C ASP A 103 -1.39 -11.46 12.07
N ALA A 104 -0.70 -10.31 12.13
CA ALA A 104 -0.74 -9.37 13.25
C ALA A 104 -1.65 -8.16 12.99
N PHE A 105 -2.34 -8.10 11.85
CA PHE A 105 -3.17 -6.96 11.45
C PHE A 105 -4.61 -7.08 11.95
N SER A 106 -5.19 -5.96 12.37
CA SER A 106 -6.62 -5.81 12.65
C SER A 106 -7.21 -4.66 11.84
N SER A 107 -8.33 -4.91 11.16
CA SER A 107 -9.05 -3.85 10.42
C SER A 107 -9.67 -2.79 11.33
N GLN A 108 -9.74 -3.05 12.64
CA GLN A 108 -10.16 -2.09 13.66
C GLN A 108 -8.98 -1.49 14.42
N GLY A 109 -7.75 -1.76 13.95
CA GLY A 109 -6.56 -1.24 14.58
C GLY A 109 -6.43 0.28 14.45
N GLU A 110 -5.63 0.85 15.35
CA GLU A 110 -5.49 2.29 15.51
C GLU A 110 -4.95 2.97 14.25
N GLY A 111 -5.40 4.20 14.00
CA GLY A 111 -4.89 5.07 12.96
C GLY A 111 -5.39 4.78 11.54
N ILE A 112 -6.07 3.66 11.28
CA ILE A 112 -6.57 3.31 9.92
C ILE A 112 -7.48 4.42 9.36
N GLN A 113 -8.46 4.85 10.16
CA GLN A 113 -9.41 5.87 9.74
C GLN A 113 -8.74 7.24 9.57
N ASP A 114 -7.75 7.55 10.40
CA ASP A 114 -7.04 8.83 10.33
C ASP A 114 -6.13 8.87 9.10
N ALA A 115 -5.42 7.78 8.82
CA ALA A 115 -4.62 7.64 7.59
C ALA A 115 -5.49 7.81 6.33
N LEU A 116 -6.67 7.19 6.31
CA LEU A 116 -7.62 7.35 5.20
C LEU A 116 -8.10 8.79 5.06
N LYS A 117 -8.45 9.46 6.17
CA LYS A 117 -8.85 10.88 6.18
C LYS A 117 -7.72 11.81 5.75
N SER A 118 -6.47 11.45 6.01
CA SER A 118 -5.28 12.17 5.55
C SER A 118 -4.92 11.89 4.08
N GLY A 119 -5.68 11.02 3.40
CA GLY A 119 -5.53 10.72 1.98
C GLY A 119 -4.65 9.52 1.64
N VAL A 120 -4.23 8.72 2.63
CA VAL A 120 -3.57 7.43 2.39
C VAL A 120 -4.61 6.38 2.05
N THR A 121 -4.56 5.81 0.85
CA THR A 121 -5.57 4.85 0.37
C THR A 121 -5.05 3.43 0.27
N LEU A 122 -3.73 3.25 0.16
CA LEU A 122 -3.05 1.96 0.17
C LEU A 122 -1.92 1.95 1.19
N VAL A 123 -1.78 0.84 1.91
CA VAL A 123 -0.69 0.62 2.87
C VAL A 123 -0.09 -0.77 2.70
N SER A 124 1.24 -0.87 2.67
CA SER A 124 1.95 -2.14 2.76
C SER A 124 2.30 -2.40 4.22
N ILE A 125 1.53 -3.28 4.87
CA ILE A 125 1.83 -3.74 6.22
C ILE A 125 3.05 -4.64 6.15
N ALA A 126 4.11 -4.30 6.87
CA ALA A 126 5.39 -4.99 6.79
C ALA A 126 5.88 -5.45 8.16
N PRO A 127 6.64 -6.56 8.22
CA PRO A 127 7.31 -6.95 9.46
C PRO A 127 8.28 -5.87 9.93
N GLY A 128 8.56 -5.80 11.23
CA GLY A 128 9.49 -4.81 11.77
C GLY A 128 10.97 -5.05 11.42
N PRO A 129 11.87 -4.11 11.78
CA PRO A 129 13.21 -3.97 11.22
C PRO A 129 14.27 -4.92 11.80
N GLY A 130 13.92 -5.70 12.82
CA GLY A 130 14.83 -6.51 13.61
C GLY A 130 15.37 -7.73 12.89
N ASN A 131 14.78 -8.17 11.77
CA ASN A 131 15.18 -9.40 11.09
C ASN A 131 15.87 -9.12 9.75
N LEU A 132 16.87 -9.94 9.39
CA LEU A 132 17.60 -9.87 8.12
C LEU A 132 16.70 -10.24 6.93
N ILE A 133 15.94 -11.32 7.07
CA ILE A 133 14.80 -11.66 6.22
C ILE A 133 13.59 -11.63 7.15
N SER A 134 12.79 -10.57 7.08
CA SER A 134 11.79 -10.28 8.10
C SER A 134 10.46 -10.99 7.90
N GLY A 135 10.17 -11.44 6.67
CA GLY A 135 8.91 -12.07 6.33
C GLY A 135 8.17 -11.34 5.22
N ARG A 136 6.96 -11.85 4.94
CA ARG A 136 6.09 -11.41 3.86
C ARG A 136 5.27 -10.18 4.27
N THR A 137 5.10 -9.26 3.33
CA THR A 137 4.26 -8.06 3.48
C THR A 137 2.89 -8.25 2.82
N GLY A 138 1.89 -7.50 3.26
CA GLY A 138 0.57 -7.46 2.64
C GLY A 138 0.16 -6.03 2.26
N LEU A 139 -0.37 -5.85 1.06
CA LEU A 139 -0.85 -4.56 0.57
C LEU A 139 -2.35 -4.47 0.77
N LEU A 140 -2.78 -3.47 1.54
CA LEU A 140 -4.17 -3.24 1.93
C LEU A 140 -4.70 -1.92 1.36
N ARG A 141 -5.95 -1.94 0.93
CA ARG A 141 -6.78 -0.78 0.58
C ARG A 141 -7.58 -0.34 1.80
N LEU A 142 -7.33 0.88 2.26
CA LEU A 142 -7.96 1.43 3.46
C LEU A 142 -9.43 1.81 3.28
N THR A 143 -9.91 1.90 2.05
CA THR A 143 -11.35 2.14 1.77
C THR A 143 -12.23 0.91 2.00
N GLY A 144 -11.64 -0.27 2.21
CA GLY A 144 -12.39 -1.48 2.54
C GLY A 144 -12.88 -1.46 3.99
N THR A 145 -14.12 -1.86 4.23
CA THR A 145 -14.73 -1.89 5.58
C THR A 145 -14.53 -3.21 6.32
N ARG A 146 -14.09 -4.26 5.61
CA ARG A 146 -13.80 -5.60 6.15
C ARG A 146 -12.43 -6.06 5.68
N PHE A 147 -11.72 -6.81 6.52
CA PHE A 147 -10.36 -7.27 6.23
C PHE A 147 -10.21 -7.93 4.86
N ASP A 148 -11.11 -8.84 4.49
CA ASP A 148 -11.09 -9.54 3.18
C ASP A 148 -11.21 -8.57 2.00
N ARG A 149 -11.93 -7.46 2.17
CA ARG A 149 -12.11 -6.40 1.17
C ARG A 149 -11.00 -5.36 1.19
N MET A 150 -10.20 -5.33 2.25
CA MET A 150 -9.00 -4.50 2.31
C MET A 150 -7.85 -5.15 1.56
N ILE A 151 -7.78 -6.48 1.43
CA ILE A 151 -6.64 -7.14 0.77
C ILE A 151 -6.59 -6.74 -0.72
N TYR A 152 -5.59 -5.94 -1.08
CA TYR A 152 -5.32 -5.59 -2.47
C TYR A 152 -4.33 -6.56 -3.11
N ARG A 153 -3.29 -6.96 -2.37
CA ARG A 153 -2.35 -8.01 -2.80
C ARG A 153 -1.72 -8.71 -1.60
N ASN A 154 -1.73 -10.04 -1.62
CA ASN A 154 -1.15 -10.88 -0.57
C ASN A 154 -0.56 -12.18 -1.18
N PRO A 155 0.75 -12.45 -1.04
CA PRO A 155 1.77 -11.55 -0.50
C PRO A 155 2.05 -10.39 -1.47
N TYR A 156 2.38 -9.22 -0.93
CA TYR A 156 2.83 -8.08 -1.73
C TYR A 156 4.34 -8.13 -1.99
N GLY A 157 5.12 -8.52 -0.99
CA GLY A 157 6.57 -8.62 -1.09
C GLY A 157 7.21 -9.38 0.07
N MET A 158 8.54 -9.38 0.09
CA MET A 158 9.38 -9.92 1.17
C MET A 158 10.27 -8.79 1.68
N LYS A 159 10.30 -8.56 2.99
CA LYS A 159 11.13 -7.52 3.59
C LYS A 159 12.49 -8.07 4.01
N PHE A 160 13.53 -7.30 3.70
CA PHE A 160 14.90 -7.56 4.13
C PHE A 160 15.40 -6.40 4.99
N GLY A 161 16.18 -6.70 6.02
CA GLY A 161 16.78 -5.73 6.93
C GLY A 161 18.29 -5.80 6.89
N LEU A 162 18.96 -4.67 6.69
CA LEU A 162 20.42 -4.54 6.76
C LEU A 162 20.78 -3.37 7.69
N THR A 163 20.16 -3.34 8.86
CA THR A 163 20.33 -2.28 9.86
C THR A 163 20.97 -2.82 11.13
N ASN A 164 21.40 -1.94 12.03
CA ASN A 164 21.93 -2.35 13.34
C ASN A 164 20.90 -3.11 14.20
N TRP A 165 19.60 -2.93 13.96
CA TRP A 165 18.53 -3.67 14.65
C TRP A 165 18.55 -5.17 14.36
N VAL A 166 19.13 -5.55 13.22
CA VAL A 166 19.34 -6.95 12.83
C VAL A 166 20.48 -7.60 13.62
N LEU A 167 21.43 -6.80 14.08
CA LEU A 167 22.63 -7.28 14.75
C LEU A 167 22.35 -7.44 16.24
N ARG A 168 22.23 -8.69 16.70
CA ARG A 168 21.94 -8.99 18.10
C ARG A 168 22.97 -9.93 18.68
N ARG A 169 23.16 -9.89 20.00
CA ARG A 169 24.12 -10.75 20.71
C ARG A 169 23.54 -12.12 21.09
N ASP A 170 22.22 -12.20 21.20
CA ASP A 170 21.45 -13.38 21.59
C ASP A 170 21.11 -14.31 20.42
N ARG A 171 21.34 -13.87 19.17
CA ARG A 171 21.16 -14.69 17.95
C ARG A 171 22.11 -14.25 16.85
N LYS A 172 22.28 -15.07 15.81
CA LYS A 172 23.00 -14.67 14.59
C LYS A 172 22.09 -13.78 13.72
N PRO A 173 22.61 -12.77 13.00
CA PRO A 173 24.01 -12.30 12.99
C PRO A 173 24.31 -11.27 14.09
N THR A 174 25.58 -11.18 14.50
CA THR A 174 26.10 -10.19 15.47
C THR A 174 26.90 -9.06 14.81
N SER A 175 27.17 -9.17 13.49
CA SER A 175 27.96 -8.22 12.71
C SER A 175 27.43 -8.07 11.29
N ALA A 176 27.74 -6.96 10.62
CA ALA A 176 27.33 -6.71 9.25
C ALA A 176 27.90 -7.74 8.25
N SER A 177 29.15 -8.17 8.43
CA SER A 177 29.76 -9.23 7.60
C SER A 177 29.07 -10.58 7.80
N GLY A 178 28.67 -10.89 9.05
CA GLY A 178 27.85 -12.05 9.36
C GLY A 178 26.47 -11.99 8.71
N ALA A 179 25.82 -10.82 8.73
CA ALA A 179 24.53 -10.61 8.09
C ALA A 179 24.60 -10.80 6.57
N LEU A 180 25.59 -10.21 5.90
CA LEU A 180 25.78 -10.39 4.45
C LEU A 180 26.10 -11.84 4.08
N ARG A 181 26.89 -12.55 4.90
CA ARG A 181 27.13 -13.99 4.70
C ARG A 181 25.83 -14.78 4.76
N LEU A 182 25.02 -14.58 5.81
CA LEU A 182 23.74 -15.25 5.98
C LEU A 182 22.76 -14.92 4.85
N LEU A 183 22.69 -13.66 4.42
CA LEU A 183 21.84 -13.25 3.31
C LEU A 183 22.23 -13.97 2.02
N ARG A 184 23.53 -14.02 1.70
CA ARG A 184 24.04 -14.75 0.54
C ARG A 184 23.72 -16.25 0.63
N GLU A 185 23.86 -16.86 1.80
CA GLU A 185 23.52 -18.28 1.99
C GLU A 185 22.03 -18.58 1.74
N ASN A 186 21.14 -17.67 2.17
CA ASN A 186 19.70 -17.84 2.05
C ASN A 186 19.14 -17.46 0.66
N LEU A 187 19.87 -16.64 -0.11
CA LEU A 187 19.49 -16.25 -1.47
C LEU A 187 20.17 -17.10 -2.56
N ARG A 188 20.98 -18.11 -2.19
CA ARG A 188 21.57 -19.09 -3.12
C ARG A 188 20.55 -20.16 -3.54
N GLY A 189 19.46 -19.71 -4.17
CA GLY A 189 18.66 -20.59 -5.02
C GLY A 189 19.37 -20.78 -6.35
N GLU A 190 19.49 -22.03 -6.83
CA GLU A 190 19.87 -22.29 -8.22
C GLU A 190 18.90 -21.53 -9.14
N ILE A 191 19.44 -20.78 -10.10
CA ILE A 191 18.65 -20.16 -11.16
C ILE A 191 17.99 -21.31 -11.94
N GLY A 192 16.72 -21.59 -11.64
CA GLY A 192 15.92 -22.61 -12.32
C GLY A 192 15.98 -24.01 -11.74
N ARG A 193 15.25 -24.27 -10.64
CA ARG A 193 14.58 -25.56 -10.44
C ARG A 193 13.38 -25.43 -9.51
N SER A 194 12.28 -26.00 -9.98
CA SER A 194 10.97 -26.04 -9.34
C SER A 194 11.03 -26.70 -7.95
N ILE A 195 10.43 -25.99 -6.98
CA ILE A 195 9.88 -26.39 -5.67
C ILE A 195 10.27 -27.79 -5.15
N LYS A 196 11.06 -27.80 -4.07
CA LYS A 196 10.82 -28.59 -2.85
C LYS A 196 11.66 -28.03 -1.69
N GLU A 197 10.98 -27.75 -0.58
CA GLU A 197 11.49 -27.38 0.76
C GLU A 197 12.14 -25.98 0.96
N ASN A 198 11.41 -25.13 1.70
CA ASN A 198 11.88 -24.00 2.50
C ASN A 198 12.85 -22.96 1.89
N ARG A 199 12.74 -22.62 0.61
CA ARG A 199 13.47 -21.48 0.03
C ARG A 199 12.54 -20.47 -0.62
N ILE A 200 12.80 -19.19 -0.35
CA ILE A 200 12.04 -18.04 -0.86
C ILE A 200 12.17 -18.03 -2.38
N PRO A 201 11.08 -18.11 -3.15
CA PRO A 201 11.15 -17.96 -4.60
C PRO A 201 11.53 -16.51 -4.93
N VAL A 202 12.72 -16.33 -5.48
CA VAL A 202 13.17 -15.06 -6.05
C VAL A 202 12.77 -15.07 -7.52
N PHE A 203 11.73 -14.33 -7.87
CA PHE A 203 11.44 -14.00 -9.27
C PHE A 203 12.18 -12.69 -9.57
N LEU A 204 13.30 -12.80 -10.29
CA LEU A 204 13.94 -11.66 -10.96
C LEU A 204 13.20 -11.36 -12.27
#